data_AF-A0A932Z8R4-F1
#
_entry.id   AF-A0A932Z8R4-F1
#
_cell.length_a   1.000
_cell.length_b   1.000
_cell.length_c   1.000
_cell.angle_alpha   90.00
_cell.angle_beta   90.00
_cell.angle_gamma   90.00
#
_symmetry.space_group_name_H-M   'P 1'
#
loop_
_entity.id
_entity.type
_entity.pdbx_description
1 polymer ?
#
loop_
_entity_poly.entity_id
_entity_poly.type
_entity_poly.pdbx_seq_one_letter_code
_entity_poly.pdbx_strand_id
1 'polypeptide(L)' 'MGVLKDRDPEIARALENEGIRQRRNIVLIASENYASRGVLEAQGSVMTNKYAEGYP' A
#
# COMPACT_ATOMS: atom_id res chain seq x y z
N MET A 1 -4.38 7.09 -7.74
CA MET A 1 -3.85 6.01 -8.61
C MET A 1 -3.51 6.46 -10.04
N GLY A 2 -3.98 7.63 -10.52
CA GLY A 2 -3.73 8.09 -11.90
C GLY A 2 -2.26 8.09 -12.30
N VAL A 3 -1.39 8.76 -11.54
CA VAL A 3 0.05 8.87 -11.88
C VAL A 3 0.74 7.50 -12.01
N LEU A 4 0.48 6.56 -11.10
CA LEU A 4 1.08 5.22 -11.18
C LEU A 4 0.50 4.44 -12.36
N LYS A 5 -0.80 4.52 -12.61
CA LYS A 5 -1.44 3.85 -13.75
C LYS A 5 -0.92 4.35 -15.10
N ASP A 6 -0.60 5.64 -15.20
CA ASP A 6 -0.07 6.24 -16.43
C ASP A 6 1.43 5.94 -16.62
N ARG A 7 2.22 5.96 -15.53
CA ARG A 7 3.67 5.72 -15.58
C ARG A 7 4.05 4.25 -15.60
N ASP A 8 3.31 3.42 -14.89
CA ASP A 8 3.54 1.97 -14.75
C ASP A 8 2.19 1.22 -14.68
N PRO A 9 1.56 0.99 -15.86
CA PRO A 9 0.26 0.32 -15.93
C PRO A 9 0.32 -1.15 -15.52
N GLU A 10 1.48 -1.80 -15.60
CA GLU A 10 1.65 -3.20 -15.22
C GLU A 10 1.57 -3.35 -13.71
N ILE A 11 2.34 -2.56 -12.95
CA ILE A 11 2.29 -2.56 -11.49
C ILE A 11 0.91 -2.10 -10.99
N ALA A 12 0.32 -1.07 -11.62
CA ALA A 12 -1.02 -0.62 -11.25
C ALA A 12 -2.06 -1.75 -11.38
N ARG A 13 -1.98 -2.57 -12.44
CA ARG A 13 -2.87 -3.72 -12.65
C ARG A 13 -2.62 -4.83 -11.63
N ALA A 14 -1.37 -5.10 -11.29
CA ALA A 14 -1.01 -6.08 -10.26
C ALA A 14 -1.61 -5.70 -8.90
N LEU A 15 -1.52 -4.43 -8.50
CA LEU A 15 -2.12 -3.92 -7.26
C LEU A 15 -3.64 -4.02 -7.24
N GLU A 16 -4.30 -3.73 -8.36
CA GLU A 16 -5.76 -3.88 -8.48
C GLU A 16 -6.19 -5.35 -8.33
N ASN A 17 -5.49 -6.26 -9.02
CA ASN A 17 -5.73 -7.70 -8.94
C ASN A 17 -5.55 -8.22 -7.50
N GLU A 18 -4.51 -7.78 -6.80
CA GLU A 18 -4.28 -8.16 -5.40
C GLU A 18 -5.40 -7.64 -4.47
N GLY A 19 -5.83 -6.39 -4.67
CA GLY A 19 -6.97 -5.85 -3.93
C GLY A 19 -8.26 -6.65 -4.15
N ILE A 20 -8.48 -7.15 -5.37
CA ILE A 20 -9.61 -8.04 -5.66
C ILE A 20 -9.42 -9.41 -4.96
N ARG A 21 -8.22 -9.99 -5.03
CA ARG A 21 -7.90 -11.27 -4.38
C ARG A 21 -8.17 -11.20 -2.87
N GLN A 22 -7.75 -10.13 -2.20
CA GLN A 22 -7.97 -9.94 -0.77
C GLN A 22 -9.46 -9.81 -0.43
N ARG A 23 -10.25 -9.09 -1.23
CA ARG A 23 -11.69 -8.91 -0.99
C ARG A 23 -12.54 -10.15 -1.27
N ARG A 24 -12.07 -11.04 -2.14
CA ARG A 24 -12.83 -12.21 -2.59
C ARG A 24 -12.46 -13.51 -1.88
N ASN A 25 -11.44 -13.51 -1.02
CA ASN A 25 -10.99 -14.68 -0.28
C ASN A 25 -11.18 -14.50 1.22
N ILE A 26 -11.46 -15.59 1.91
CA ILE A 26 -11.41 -15.63 3.37
C ILE A 26 -9.94 -15.78 3.77
N VAL A 27 -9.44 -14.85 4.58
CA VAL A 27 -8.07 -14.90 5.11
C VAL A 27 -8.07 -15.61 6.46
N LEU A 28 -7.39 -16.75 6.53
CA LEU A 28 -7.31 -17.61 7.73
C LEU A 28 -5.90 -17.70 8.32
N ILE A 29 -4.95 -16.93 7.78
CA ILE A 29 -3.59 -16.86 8.32
C ILE A 29 -3.64 -15.99 9.57
N ALA A 30 -3.41 -16.60 10.74
CA ALA A 30 -3.62 -15.97 12.04
C ALA A 30 -2.79 -14.69 12.27
N SER A 31 -1.66 -14.56 11.59
CA SER A 31 -0.76 -13.40 11.69
C SER A 31 -1.09 -12.27 10.71
N GLU A 32 -1.96 -12.49 9.73
CA GLU A 32 -2.32 -11.48 8.73
C GLU A 32 -3.45 -10.56 9.21
N ASN A 33 -3.44 -9.32 8.72
CA ASN A 33 -4.46 -8.33 9.03
C ASN A 33 -4.53 -7.25 7.92
N TYR A 34 -5.57 -6.43 7.93
CA TYR A 34 -5.72 -5.29 7.03
C TYR A 34 -5.40 -3.99 7.77
N ALA A 35 -4.41 -3.24 7.26
CA ALA A 35 -4.07 -1.94 7.81
C ALA A 35 -5.23 -0.94 7.63
N SER A 36 -5.40 -0.04 8.60
CA SER A 36 -6.40 1.03 8.50
C SER A 36 -6.01 2.04 7.41
N ARG A 37 -7.00 2.75 6.87
CA ARG A 37 -6.77 3.77 5.84
C ARG A 37 -5.79 4.86 6.30
N GLY A 38 -5.86 5.29 7.56
CA GLY A 38 -4.96 6.29 8.11
C GLY A 38 -3.49 5.86 8.11
N VAL A 39 -3.22 4.57 8.38
CA VAL A 39 -1.86 4.01 8.32
C VAL A 39 -1.34 4.01 6.87
N LEU A 40 -2.19 3.61 5.91
CA LEU A 40 -1.82 3.60 4.48
C LEU A 40 -1.58 5.01 3.92
N GLU A 41 -2.36 6.00 4.33
CA GLU A 41 -2.18 7.41 3.95
C GLU A 41 -0.88 7.98 4.52
N ALA A 42 -0.54 7.66 5.78
CA ALA A 42 0.73 8.07 6.38
C ALA A 42 1.94 7.45 5.67
N GLN A 43 1.85 6.18 5.26
CA GLN A 43 2.91 5.49 4.52
C GLN A 43 3.21 6.14 3.15
N GLY A 44 2.19 6.67 2.47
CA GLY A 44 2.34 7.37 1.19
C GLY A 44 2.69 8.86 1.31
N SER A 45 3.06 9.34 2.50
CA SER A 45 3.29 10.75 2.76
C SER A 45 4.71 11.23 2.40
N VAL A 46 4.92 12.54 2.55
CA VAL A 46 6.21 13.23 2.35
C VAL A 46 7.34 12.66 3.22
N MET A 47 7.01 11.93 4.29
CA MET A 47 7.99 11.33 5.20
C MET A 47 8.95 10.37 4.48
N THR A 48 8.53 9.77 3.36
CA THR A 48 9.39 8.89 2.53
C THR A 48 10.58 9.62 1.91
N ASN A 49 10.51 10.94 1.77
CA ASN A 49 11.60 11.77 1.23
C ASN A 49 12.61 12.16 2.31
N LYS A 50 12.28 11.96 3.59
CA LYS A 50 13.03 12.53 4.70
C LYS A 50 14.12 11.57 5.17
N TYR A 51 15.36 12.03 5.10
CA TYR A 51 16.47 11.45 5.86
C TYR A 51 16.57 12.13 7.24
N ALA A 52 16.66 11.34 8.31
CA ALA A 52 16.72 11.82 9.69
C ALA A 52 17.67 10.94 10.52
N GLU A 53 18.92 11.39 10.67
CA GLU A 53 19.89 10.80 11.58
C GLU A 53 19.76 11.39 13.00
N GLY A 54 20.19 10.63 14.00
CA GLY A 54 20.20 11.06 15.40
C GLY A 54 18.89 10.74 16.13
N TYR A 55 18.65 11.45 17.23
CA TYR A 55 17.42 11.37 18.03
C TYR A 55 16.57 12.63 17.80
N PRO A 56 15.29 12.64 18.22
CA PRO A 56 14.42 13.81 18.09
C PRO A 56 15.05 15.13 18.56
#